data_AF-A0A660Z347-F1
#
_entry.id   AF-A0A660Z347-F1
#
_cell.length_a   1.000
_cell.length_b   1.000
_cell.length_c   1.000
_cell.angle_alpha   90.00
_cell.angle_beta   90.00
_cell.angle_gamma   90.00
#
_symmetry.space_group_name_H-M   'P 1'
#
loop_
_entity.id
_entity.type
_entity.pdbx_description
1 polymer ?
#
loop_
_entity_poly.entity_id
_entity_poly.type
_entity_poly.pdbx_seq_one_letter_code
_entity_poly.pdbx_strand_id
1 'polypeptide(L)'
;MEGTIAVFIPIIMLLVIGLIFVTYFYFRSRERQMLIEKGLSAEDIKQFFERKRDYFVLFKIGIIAIFFGIGLGLGMISGHDEGTREIYMPASIFIFTGIGFVVANLVGNKMREKYKAENN
;
A
#
# COMPACT_ATOMS: atom_id res chain seq x y z
N MET A 1 -9.51 27.21 -21.57
CA MET A 1 -8.15 26.77 -21.15
C MET A 1 -8.17 25.69 -20.07
N GLU A 2 -9.25 25.57 -19.28
CA GLU A 2 -9.35 24.58 -18.18
C GLU A 2 -9.40 23.11 -18.65
N GLY A 3 -10.08 22.82 -19.77
CA GLY A 3 -10.20 21.45 -20.28
C GLY A 3 -8.88 20.81 -20.74
N THR A 4 -7.90 21.61 -21.17
CA THR A 4 -6.57 21.09 -21.54
C THR A 4 -5.84 20.63 -20.29
N ILE A 5 -5.85 21.42 -19.20
CA ILE A 5 -5.18 21.08 -17.94
C ILE A 5 -5.73 19.78 -17.35
N ALA A 6 -7.05 19.57 -17.42
CA ALA A 6 -7.70 18.36 -16.91
C ALA A 6 -7.20 17.06 -17.58
N VAL A 7 -6.84 17.11 -18.87
CA VAL A 7 -6.35 15.93 -19.61
C VAL A 7 -4.87 15.65 -19.34
N PHE A 8 -4.08 16.68 -19.04
CA PHE A 8 -2.66 16.51 -18.73
C PHE A 8 -2.41 15.82 -17.38
N ILE A 9 -3.28 16.02 -16.39
CA ILE A 9 -3.16 15.42 -15.06
C ILE A 9 -3.05 13.88 -15.10
N PRO A 10 -3.99 13.12 -15.71
CA PRO A 10 -3.91 11.66 -15.75
C PRO A 10 -2.72 11.17 -16.60
N ILE A 11 -2.35 11.89 -17.66
CA ILE A 11 -1.23 11.52 -18.53
C ILE A 11 0.10 11.61 -17.76
N ILE A 12 0.33 12.73 -17.08
CA ILE A 12 1.56 12.92 -16.27
C ILE A 12 1.60 11.88 -15.14
N MET A 13 0.47 11.63 -14.48
CA MET A 13 0.40 10.63 -13.41
C MET A 13 0.77 9.23 -13.90
N LEU A 14 0.26 8.83 -15.08
CA LEU A 14 0.59 7.54 -15.69
C LEU A 14 2.08 7.43 -16.05
N LEU A 15 2.67 8.49 -16.59
CA LEU A 15 4.09 8.52 -16.93
C LEU A 15 4.98 8.42 -15.68
N VAL A 16 4.64 9.13 -14.60
CA VAL A 16 5.40 9.07 -13.33
C VAL A 16 5.31 7.67 -12.72
N ILE A 17 4.11 7.10 -12.65
CA ILE A 17 3.91 5.73 -12.16
C ILE A 17 4.70 4.74 -13.01
N GLY A 18 4.58 4.82 -14.35
CA GLY A 18 5.31 3.98 -15.28
C GLY A 18 6.82 4.07 -15.09
N LEU A 19 7.37 5.27 -14.94
CA LEU A 19 8.79 5.50 -14.69
C LEU A 19 9.25 4.86 -13.39
N ILE A 20 8.48 4.99 -12.30
CA ILE A 20 8.79 4.37 -11.01
C ILE A 20 8.86 2.85 -11.14
N PHE A 21 7.87 2.24 -11.80
CA PHE A 21 7.84 0.79 -12.02
C PHE A 21 9.01 0.31 -12.87
N VAL A 22 9.28 0.95 -14.02
CA VAL A 22 10.40 0.61 -14.89
C VAL A 22 11.72 0.70 -14.13
N THR A 23 11.92 1.79 -13.38
CA THR A 23 13.12 2.00 -12.57
C THR A 23 13.25 0.93 -11.50
N TYR A 24 12.17 0.60 -10.79
CA TYR A 24 12.15 -0.47 -9.79
C TYR A 24 12.54 -1.83 -10.38
N PHE A 25 11.94 -2.22 -11.52
CA PHE A 25 12.26 -3.48 -12.18
C PHE A 25 13.69 -3.50 -12.73
N TYR A 26 14.17 -2.38 -13.26
CA TYR A 26 15.53 -2.25 -13.77
C TYR A 26 16.57 -2.43 -12.66
N PHE A 27 16.41 -1.73 -11.52
CA PHE A 27 17.30 -1.91 -10.37
C PHE A 27 17.25 -3.33 -9.82
N ARG A 28 16.06 -3.92 -9.70
CA ARG A 28 15.89 -5.30 -9.23
C ARG A 28 16.58 -6.33 -10.14
N SER A 29 16.56 -6.10 -11.45
CA SER A 29 17.25 -6.94 -12.43
C SER A 29 18.77 -6.80 -12.30
N ARG A 30 19.28 -5.57 -12.15
CA ARG A 30 20.71 -5.32 -11.98
C ARG A 30 21.28 -5.85 -10.67
N GLU A 31 20.53 -5.77 -9.57
CA GLU A 31 20.90 -6.39 -8.29
C GLU A 31 21.19 -7.88 -8.46
N ARG A 32 20.33 -8.61 -9.19
CA ARG A 32 20.52 -10.04 -9.44
C ARG A 32 21.75 -10.33 -10.29
N GLN A 33 21.99 -9.54 -11.33
CA GLN A 33 23.17 -9.70 -12.21
C GLN A 33 24.47 -9.48 -11.43
N MET A 34 24.54 -8.43 -10.60
CA MET A 34 25.72 -8.16 -9.76
C MET A 34 26.02 -9.27 -8.75
N LEU A 35 25.01 -9.95 -8.21
CA LEU A 35 25.22 -11.06 -7.29
C LEU A 35 25.79 -12.31 -8.00
N ILE A 36 25.35 -12.56 -9.24
CA ILE A 36 25.88 -13.64 -10.08
C ILE A 36 27.33 -13.34 -10.47
N GLU A 37 27.65 -12.11 -10.88
CA GLU A 37 29.01 -11.67 -11.22
C GLU A 37 29.99 -11.77 -10.04
N LYS A 38 29.49 -11.63 -8.80
CA LYS A 38 30.28 -11.78 -7.58
C LYS A 38 30.47 -13.25 -7.14
N GLY A 39 29.97 -14.22 -7.90
CA GLY A 39 30.22 -15.64 -7.67
C GLY A 39 29.36 -16.29 -6.58
N LEU A 40 28.23 -15.67 -6.19
CA LEU A 40 27.25 -16.34 -5.34
C LEU A 40 26.58 -17.48 -6.12
N SER A 41 26.46 -18.65 -5.49
CA SER A 41 25.73 -19.78 -6.07
C SER A 41 24.27 -19.40 -6.34
N ALA A 42 23.70 -19.90 -7.43
CA ALA A 42 22.30 -19.68 -7.76
C ALA A 42 21.36 -20.18 -6.64
N GLU A 43 21.76 -21.24 -5.91
CA GLU A 43 21.09 -21.73 -4.70
C GLU A 43 21.08 -20.67 -3.58
N ASP A 44 22.23 -20.03 -3.31
CA ASP A 44 22.34 -19.03 -2.24
C ASP A 44 21.52 -17.78 -2.58
N ILE A 45 21.57 -17.33 -3.85
CA ILE A 45 20.74 -16.22 -4.33
C ILE A 45 19.25 -16.56 -4.18
N LYS A 46 18.85 -17.79 -4.49
CA LYS A 46 17.47 -18.23 -4.31
C LYS A 46 17.07 -18.20 -2.84
N GLN A 47 17.93 -18.66 -1.93
CA GLN A 47 17.69 -18.61 -0.49
C GLN A 47 17.61 -17.18 0.05
N PHE A 48 18.42 -16.25 -0.46
CA PHE A 48 18.35 -14.82 -0.11
C PHE A 48 17.09 -14.14 -0.64
N PHE A 49 16.58 -14.58 -1.79
CA PHE A 49 15.40 -14.00 -2.45
C PHE A 49 14.09 -14.73 -2.15
N GLU A 50 14.12 -15.86 -1.45
CA GLU A 50 12.97 -16.49 -0.78
C GLU A 50 12.52 -15.59 0.38
N ARG A 51 11.98 -14.44 0.00
CA ARG A 51 11.38 -13.48 0.90
C ARG A 51 10.20 -14.20 1.55
N LYS A 52 10.33 -14.57 2.83
CA LYS A 52 9.25 -15.10 3.66
C LYS A 52 8.01 -14.25 3.39
N ARG A 53 7.03 -14.82 2.67
CA ARG A 53 5.84 -14.10 2.25
C ARG A 53 5.12 -13.71 3.53
N ASP A 54 4.99 -12.42 3.77
CA ASP A 54 4.34 -11.95 4.97
C ASP A 54 2.82 -12.08 4.79
N TYR A 55 2.29 -13.24 5.20
CA TYR A 55 0.88 -13.60 5.06
C TYR A 55 -0.07 -12.57 5.72
N PHE A 56 0.44 -11.78 6.68
CA PHE A 56 -0.35 -10.78 7.40
C PHE A 56 -0.50 -9.46 6.65
N VAL A 57 0.24 -9.23 5.56
CA VAL A 57 0.12 -7.99 4.77
C VAL A 57 -1.29 -7.86 4.19
N LEU A 58 -1.84 -8.94 3.64
CA LEU A 58 -3.18 -8.94 3.06
C LEU A 58 -4.26 -8.68 4.12
N PHE A 59 -4.05 -9.21 5.34
CA PHE A 59 -4.92 -8.96 6.48
C PHE A 59 -4.89 -7.50 6.94
N LYS A 60 -3.70 -6.90 7.02
CA LYS A 60 -3.55 -5.46 7.34
C LYS A 60 -4.28 -4.60 6.31
N ILE A 61 -4.15 -4.91 5.02
CA ILE A 61 -4.86 -4.21 3.94
C ILE A 61 -6.38 -4.35 4.09
N GLY A 62 -6.87 -5.55 4.42
CA GLY A 62 -8.31 -5.78 4.65
C GLY A 62 -8.88 -4.92 5.77
N ILE A 63 -8.18 -4.80 6.91
CA ILE A 63 -8.61 -3.92 8.01
C ILE A 63 -8.68 -2.47 7.54
N ILE A 64 -7.62 -1.97 6.89
CA ILE A 64 -7.57 -0.58 6.40
C ILE A 64 -8.73 -0.31 5.41
N ALA A 65 -9.02 -1.25 4.52
CA ALA A 65 -10.10 -1.14 3.54
C ALA A 65 -11.49 -1.03 4.21
N ILE A 66 -11.73 -1.80 5.29
CA ILE A 66 -13.00 -1.71 6.05
C ILE A 66 -13.16 -0.32 6.66
N PHE A 67 -12.12 0.18 7.33
CA PHE A 67 -12.15 1.51 7.95
C PHE A 67 -12.26 2.63 6.92
N PHE A 68 -11.64 2.49 5.76
CA PHE A 68 -11.82 3.40 4.63
C PHE A 68 -13.27 3.41 4.12
N GLY A 69 -13.89 2.23 3.97
CA GLY A 69 -15.30 2.12 3.60
C GLY A 69 -16.25 2.76 4.62
N ILE A 70 -15.98 2.58 5.91
CA ILE A 70 -16.74 3.23 7.00
C ILE A 70 -16.55 4.75 6.95
N GLY A 71 -15.30 5.22 6.78
CA GLY A 71 -15.00 6.64 6.66
C GLY A 71 -15.71 7.30 5.48
N LEU A 72 -15.74 6.64 4.33
CA LEU A 72 -16.51 7.07 3.17
C LEU A 72 -18.01 7.12 3.45
N GLY A 73 -18.57 6.02 3.98
CA GLY A 73 -20.01 5.91 4.24
C GLY A 73 -20.50 6.96 5.23
N LEU A 74 -19.76 7.18 6.32
CA LEU A 74 -20.09 8.21 7.31
C LEU A 74 -19.95 9.62 6.72
N GLY A 75 -18.89 9.87 5.96
CA GLY A 75 -18.69 11.16 5.26
C GLY A 75 -19.83 11.51 4.31
N MET A 76 -20.38 10.50 3.62
CA MET A 76 -21.51 10.68 2.70
C MET A 76 -22.83 10.98 3.42
N ILE A 77 -23.04 10.40 4.61
CA ILE A 77 -24.29 10.54 5.39
C ILE A 77 -24.28 11.82 6.23
N SER A 78 -23.12 12.26 6.73
CA SER A 78 -23.02 13.41 7.63
C SER A 78 -23.19 14.77 6.97
N GLY A 79 -22.88 14.91 5.67
CA GLY A 79 -23.07 16.15 4.93
C GLY A 79 -24.53 16.32 4.50
N HIS A 80 -25.28 17.18 5.20
CA HIS A 80 -26.66 17.53 4.83
C HIS A 80 -26.70 18.60 3.71
N ASP A 81 -25.73 19.52 3.68
CA ASP A 81 -25.57 20.55 2.65
C ASP A 81 -24.29 20.35 1.84
N GLU A 82 -24.31 20.72 0.54
CA GLU A 82 -23.17 20.53 -0.39
C GLU A 82 -21.84 21.09 0.17
N GLY A 83 -21.85 22.31 0.71
CA GLY A 83 -20.64 22.93 1.27
C GLY A 83 -20.11 22.24 2.53
N THR A 84 -20.98 21.59 3.31
CA THR A 84 -20.54 20.82 4.50
C THR A 84 -19.97 19.47 4.09
N ARG A 85 -20.55 18.84 3.06
CA ARG A 85 -20.14 17.52 2.57
C ARG A 85 -18.69 17.51 2.06
N GLU A 86 -18.26 18.59 1.42
CA GLU A 86 -16.89 18.77 0.93
C GLU A 86 -15.84 18.75 2.04
N ILE A 87 -16.23 19.08 3.28
CA ILE A 87 -15.33 19.06 4.45
C ILE A 87 -15.47 17.75 5.22
N TYR A 88 -16.70 17.30 5.46
CA TYR A 88 -16.97 16.10 6.26
C TYR A 88 -16.48 14.82 5.58
N MET A 89 -16.58 14.71 4.25
CA MET A 89 -16.16 13.53 3.50
C MET A 89 -14.64 13.28 3.59
N PRO A 90 -13.75 14.21 3.22
CA PRO A 90 -12.31 13.97 3.37
C PRO A 90 -11.92 13.82 4.85
N ALA A 91 -12.51 14.60 5.77
CA ALA A 91 -12.21 14.51 7.19
C ALA A 91 -12.54 13.11 7.77
N SER A 92 -13.71 12.56 7.46
CA SER A 92 -14.11 11.23 7.94
C SER A 92 -13.20 10.14 7.35
N ILE A 93 -12.90 10.19 6.05
CA ILE A 93 -11.98 9.22 5.43
C ILE A 93 -10.62 9.26 6.14
N PHE A 94 -10.01 10.44 6.30
CA PHE A 94 -8.70 10.53 6.93
C PHE A 94 -8.70 10.02 8.37
N ILE A 95 -9.72 10.36 9.17
CA ILE A 95 -9.82 9.93 10.56
C ILE A 95 -10.02 8.40 10.63
N PHE A 96 -11.02 7.86 9.95
CA PHE A 96 -11.34 6.44 10.04
C PHE A 96 -10.25 5.58 9.41
N THR A 97 -9.72 5.94 8.24
CA THR A 97 -8.58 5.24 7.63
C THR A 97 -7.34 5.34 8.51
N GLY A 98 -7.08 6.48 9.13
CA GLY A 98 -6.00 6.65 10.11
C GLY A 98 -6.11 5.68 11.29
N ILE A 99 -7.31 5.56 11.87
CA ILE A 99 -7.60 4.56 12.91
C ILE A 99 -7.39 3.14 12.37
N GLY A 100 -7.84 2.87 11.13
CA GLY A 100 -7.65 1.59 10.45
C GLY A 100 -6.18 1.18 10.33
N PHE A 101 -5.27 2.12 10.03
CA PHE A 101 -3.83 1.86 10.01
C PHE A 101 -3.28 1.47 11.38
N VAL A 102 -3.67 2.19 12.44
CA VAL A 102 -3.24 1.90 13.82
C VAL A 102 -3.72 0.51 14.24
N VAL A 103 -5.01 0.22 14.03
CA VAL A 103 -5.61 -1.09 14.36
C VAL A 103 -4.96 -2.21 13.55
N ALA A 104 -4.79 -2.03 12.24
CA ALA A 104 -4.14 -3.00 11.38
C ALA A 104 -2.72 -3.32 11.84
N ASN A 105 -1.97 -2.31 12.30
CA ASN A 105 -0.63 -2.53 12.78
C ASN A 105 -0.61 -3.28 14.12
N LEU A 106 -1.45 -2.88 15.08
CA LEU A 106 -1.53 -3.54 16.39
C LEU A 106 -1.99 -5.00 16.27
N VAL A 107 -3.10 -5.25 15.57
CA VAL A 107 -3.64 -6.60 15.40
C VAL A 107 -2.70 -7.45 14.55
N GLY A 108 -2.19 -6.91 13.44
CA GLY A 108 -1.29 -7.66 12.57
C GLY A 108 0.05 -8.00 13.23
N ASN A 109 0.56 -7.17 14.15
CA ASN A 109 1.77 -7.51 14.92
C ASN A 109 1.48 -8.59 15.96
N LYS A 110 0.36 -8.47 16.70
CA LYS A 110 -0.05 -9.48 17.69
C LYS A 110 -0.27 -10.86 17.06
N MET A 111 -0.93 -10.91 15.89
CA MET A 111 -1.16 -12.16 15.16
C MET A 111 0.13 -12.77 14.62
N ARG A 112 1.07 -11.94 14.17
CA ARG A 112 2.40 -12.39 13.73
C ARG A 112 3.20 -13.00 14.88
N GLU A 113 3.18 -12.36 16.05
CA GLU A 113 3.86 -12.87 17.25
C GLU A 113 3.28 -14.22 17.67
N LYS A 114 1.95 -14.33 17.71
CA LYS A 114 1.27 -15.59 18.04
C LYS A 114 1.61 -16.70 17.05
N TYR A 115 1.58 -16.42 15.75
CA TYR A 115 1.94 -17.37 14.71
C TYR A 115 3.40 -17.84 14.80
N LYS A 116 4.32 -16.96 15.19
CA LYS A 116 5.72 -17.32 15.45
C LYS A 116 5.86 -18.21 16.69
N ALA A 117 5.06 -17.98 17.73
CA ALA A 117 5.11 -18.77 18.97
C ALA A 117 4.53 -20.19 18.79
N GLU A 118 3.56 -20.38 17.89
CA GLU A 118 2.94 -21.69 17.61
C GLU A 118 3.74 -22.55 16.61
N ASN A 119 4.66 -21.94 15.82
CA ASN A 119 5.45 -22.62 14.77
C ASN A 119 6.97 -22.59 15.01
N ASN A 120 7.43 -22.24 16.22
CA ASN A 120 8.80 -22.50 16.70
C ASN A 120 8.74 -23.46 17.87
#